data_AF-F2RKZ7-F1
#
_entry.id   AF-F2RKZ7-F1
#
_cell.length_a   1.000
_cell.length_b   1.000
_cell.length_c   1.000
_cell.angle_alpha   90.00
_cell.angle_beta   90.00
_cell.angle_gamma   90.00
#
_symmetry.space_group_name_H-M   'P 1'
#
loop_
_entity.id
_entity.type
_entity.pdbx_description
1 polymer ?
#
loop_
_entity_poly.entity_id
_entity_poly.type
_entity_poly.pdbx_seq_one_letter_code
_entity_poly.pdbx_strand_id
1 'polypeptide(L)'
;MAHLWEIDHPYYCQEGNYFKSGQHTLFASWTDFTEETLFYRGDRDQNLLIRWDWRKPGHYEWEGEETLLLFFVLQRKAWLCSVEMPVTEVDESAIHAWLTECAQTMRATWEPLLDALQPAA
;
A
#
# COMPACT_ATOMS: atom_id res chain seq x y z
N MET A 1 4.56 -8.91 16.79
CA MET A 1 4.36 -7.79 15.84
C MET A 1 2.87 -7.57 15.74
N ALA A 2 2.41 -6.34 15.57
CA ALA A 2 0.99 -6.09 15.29
C ALA A 2 0.61 -6.75 13.97
N HIS A 3 -0.62 -7.24 13.88
CA HIS A 3 -1.18 -7.68 12.61
C HIS A 3 -1.32 -6.50 11.65
N LEU A 4 -1.29 -6.77 10.35
CA LEU A 4 -1.39 -5.69 9.35
C LEU A 4 -2.70 -4.88 9.50
N TRP A 5 -3.83 -5.53 9.79
CA TRP A 5 -5.12 -4.85 10.04
C TRP A 5 -5.20 -4.12 11.38
N GLU A 6 -4.20 -4.24 12.26
CA GLU A 6 -4.11 -3.47 13.50
C GLU A 6 -3.34 -2.15 13.31
N ILE A 7 -2.87 -1.83 12.10
CA ILE A 7 -2.10 -0.61 11.83
C ILE A 7 -3.02 0.46 11.25
N ASP A 8 -3.16 1.59 11.98
CA ASP A 8 -3.80 2.80 11.49
C ASP A 8 -2.76 3.80 10.99
N HIS A 9 -2.88 4.23 9.74
CA HIS A 9 -1.96 5.19 9.15
C HIS A 9 -2.43 6.63 9.40
N PRO A 10 -1.54 7.53 9.88
CA PRO A 10 -1.93 8.90 10.26
C PRO A 10 -2.27 9.80 9.08
N TYR A 11 -1.91 9.41 7.85
CA TYR A 11 -2.17 10.18 6.64
C TYR A 11 -3.38 9.59 5.91
N TYR A 12 -4.42 10.37 5.67
CA TYR A 12 -5.63 9.94 4.94
C TYR A 12 -5.42 9.87 3.40
N CYS A 13 -5.95 8.82 2.76
CA CYS A 13 -5.92 8.59 1.32
C CYS A 13 -7.32 8.17 0.83
N GLN A 14 -7.80 8.80 -0.23
CA GLN A 14 -9.01 8.40 -0.95
C GLN A 14 -8.64 7.45 -2.09
N GLU A 15 -9.52 6.50 -2.41
CA GLU A 15 -9.39 5.68 -3.62
C GLU A 15 -9.41 6.53 -4.91
N GLY A 16 -8.54 6.18 -5.85
CA GLY A 16 -8.44 6.81 -7.16
C GLY A 16 -7.81 8.21 -7.12
N ASN A 17 -8.20 9.05 -8.08
CA ASN A 17 -7.84 10.47 -8.08
C ASN A 17 -8.93 11.34 -8.71
N TYR A 18 -8.95 12.62 -8.33
CA TYR A 18 -9.92 13.60 -8.83
C TYR A 18 -9.72 13.94 -10.32
N PHE A 19 -8.47 13.97 -10.79
CA PHE A 19 -8.12 14.46 -12.13
C PHE A 19 -8.58 13.52 -13.26
N LYS A 20 -8.65 12.22 -12.99
CA LYS A 20 -8.99 11.19 -13.97
C LYS A 20 -9.79 10.06 -13.31
N SER A 21 -10.98 9.81 -13.84
CA SER A 21 -11.81 8.67 -13.46
C SER A 21 -11.14 7.33 -13.77
N GLY A 22 -11.52 6.28 -13.03
CA GLY A 22 -11.03 4.92 -13.27
C GLY A 22 -9.56 4.73 -12.87
N GLN A 23 -9.11 5.43 -11.83
CA GLN A 23 -7.77 5.24 -11.22
C GLN A 23 -7.83 4.40 -9.94
N HIS A 24 -8.91 3.64 -9.81
CA HIS A 24 -9.13 2.63 -8.79
C HIS A 24 -9.46 1.32 -9.49
N THR A 25 -8.66 0.29 -9.24
CA THR A 25 -8.81 -1.02 -9.89
C THR A 25 -9.12 -2.08 -8.86
N LEU A 26 -10.14 -2.89 -9.13
CA LEU A 26 -10.50 -4.03 -8.29
C LEU A 26 -9.83 -5.29 -8.84
N PHE A 27 -9.23 -6.08 -7.95
CA PHE A 27 -8.74 -7.43 -8.23
C PHE A 27 -9.59 -8.45 -7.46
N ALA A 28 -9.68 -9.67 -7.98
CA ALA A 28 -10.53 -10.72 -7.41
C ALA A 28 -9.91 -11.36 -6.15
N SER A 29 -8.59 -11.28 -5.98
CA SER A 29 -7.86 -11.82 -4.83
C SER A 29 -6.42 -11.29 -4.78
N TRP A 30 -5.70 -11.59 -3.70
CA TRP A 30 -4.26 -11.37 -3.64
C TRP A 30 -3.50 -12.08 -4.78
N THR A 31 -3.83 -13.34 -5.08
CA THR A 31 -3.21 -14.09 -6.19
C THR A 31 -3.40 -13.37 -7.52
N ASP A 32 -4.62 -12.96 -7.83
CA ASP A 32 -4.98 -12.21 -9.04
C ASP A 32 -4.13 -10.93 -9.17
N PHE A 33 -3.99 -10.16 -8.08
CA PHE A 33 -3.09 -9.01 -8.03
C PHE A 33 -1.62 -9.40 -8.34
N THR A 34 -1.10 -10.49 -7.78
CA THR A 34 0.31 -10.88 -8.00
C THR A 34 0.62 -11.37 -9.43
N GLU A 35 -0.40 -11.84 -10.16
CA GLU A 35 -0.28 -12.43 -11.49
C GLU A 35 -0.58 -11.44 -12.61
N GLU A 36 -1.59 -10.58 -12.43
CA GLU A 36 -2.17 -9.76 -13.49
C GLU A 36 -1.62 -8.33 -13.55
N THR A 37 -0.89 -7.86 -12.53
CA THR A 37 -0.37 -6.48 -12.51
C THR A 37 1.14 -6.35 -12.37
N LEU A 38 1.66 -5.28 -13.00
CA LEU A 38 3.03 -4.82 -12.84
C LEU A 38 3.25 -4.06 -11.52
N PHE A 39 2.22 -3.81 -10.70
CA PHE A 39 2.44 -3.26 -9.36
C PHE A 39 3.14 -4.26 -8.44
N TYR A 40 2.87 -5.56 -8.59
CA TYR A 40 3.53 -6.58 -7.78
C TYR A 40 4.99 -6.82 -8.23
N ARG A 41 5.21 -7.04 -9.53
CA ARG A 41 6.48 -7.48 -10.13
C ARG A 41 7.34 -6.36 -10.74
N GLY A 42 6.76 -5.18 -10.95
CA GLY A 42 7.42 -4.07 -11.60
C GLY A 42 8.41 -3.34 -10.70
N ASP A 43 9.05 -2.34 -11.29
CA ASP A 43 10.05 -1.51 -10.63
C ASP A 43 9.41 -0.66 -9.50
N ARG A 44 9.95 -0.79 -8.27
CA ARG A 44 9.48 -0.06 -7.08
C ARG A 44 9.65 1.44 -7.21
N ASP A 45 10.63 1.88 -7.99
CA ASP A 45 10.88 3.30 -8.23
C ASP A 45 9.93 3.87 -9.28
N GLN A 46 9.24 3.02 -10.06
CA GLN A 46 8.23 3.48 -11.04
C GLN A 46 6.81 3.36 -10.49
N ASN A 47 6.57 2.38 -9.63
CA ASN A 47 5.29 2.07 -8.99
C ASN A 47 5.40 2.24 -7.47
N LEU A 48 5.68 3.46 -7.03
CA LEU A 48 5.92 3.74 -5.62
C LEU A 48 4.64 3.51 -4.81
N LEU A 49 4.64 2.50 -3.94
CA LEU A 49 3.59 2.30 -2.95
C LEU A 49 3.78 3.34 -1.83
N ILE A 50 2.82 4.26 -1.71
CA ILE A 50 2.88 5.34 -0.72
C ILE A 50 2.10 5.02 0.55
N ARG A 51 1.12 4.11 0.46
CA ARG A 51 0.28 3.68 1.57
C ARG A 51 -0.37 2.34 1.24
N TRP A 52 -0.70 1.58 2.27
CA TRP A 52 -1.61 0.45 2.22
C TRP A 52 -2.60 0.56 3.38
N ASP A 53 -3.74 -0.12 3.31
CA ASP A 53 -4.69 -0.27 4.42
C ASP A 53 -5.29 -1.67 4.35
N TRP A 54 -5.26 -2.42 5.46
CA TRP A 54 -6.05 -3.64 5.57
C TRP A 54 -7.32 -3.34 6.36
N ARG A 55 -8.43 -3.21 5.64
CA ARG A 55 -9.75 -2.96 6.23
C ARG A 55 -10.36 -4.29 6.65
N LYS A 56 -10.55 -4.49 7.95
CA LYS A 56 -11.10 -5.71 8.53
C LYS A 56 -12.34 -5.40 9.36
N PRO A 57 -13.44 -6.16 9.22
CA PRO A 57 -14.63 -5.99 10.04
C PRO A 57 -14.29 -5.93 11.54
N GLY A 58 -14.85 -4.95 12.25
CA GLY A 58 -14.63 -4.74 13.69
C GLY A 58 -13.36 -3.96 14.05
N HIS A 59 -12.58 -3.50 13.06
CA HIS A 59 -11.43 -2.62 13.26
C HIS A 59 -11.70 -1.24 12.65
N TYR A 60 -11.28 -0.18 13.34
CA TYR A 60 -11.36 1.21 12.84
C TYR A 60 -12.74 1.62 12.30
N GLU A 61 -13.81 1.18 12.97
CA GLU A 61 -15.21 1.44 12.58
C GLU A 61 -15.60 0.89 11.19
N TRP A 62 -14.82 -0.06 10.66
CA TRP A 62 -15.14 -0.76 9.42
C TRP A 62 -16.02 -1.98 9.67
N GLU A 63 -17.16 -2.04 8.98
CA GLU A 63 -18.13 -3.16 9.03
C GLU A 63 -18.36 -3.78 7.63
N GLY A 64 -17.56 -3.37 6.64
CA GLY A 64 -17.65 -3.85 5.25
C GLY A 64 -16.87 -5.14 5.01
N GLU A 65 -16.63 -5.49 3.75
CA GLU A 65 -15.84 -6.67 3.40
C GLU A 65 -14.38 -6.55 3.85
N GLU A 66 -13.73 -7.69 4.13
CA GLU A 66 -12.30 -7.70 4.46
C GLU A 66 -11.48 -7.52 3.18
N THR A 67 -10.78 -6.39 3.09
CA THR A 67 -10.10 -5.96 1.87
C THR A 67 -8.75 -5.34 2.17
N LEU A 68 -7.80 -5.55 1.26
CA LEU A 68 -6.55 -4.79 1.20
C LEU A 68 -6.74 -3.64 0.21
N LEU A 69 -6.32 -2.44 0.60
CA LEU A 69 -6.19 -1.29 -0.28
C LEU A 69 -4.72 -0.90 -0.40
N LEU A 70 -4.28 -0.61 -1.61
CA LEU A 70 -2.92 -0.20 -1.90
C LEU A 70 -2.94 1.09 -2.74
N PHE A 71 -2.13 2.07 -2.37
CA PHE A 71 -2.08 3.39 -2.99
C PHE A 71 -0.71 3.65 -3.59
N PHE A 72 -0.69 3.98 -4.88
CA PHE A 72 0.52 4.16 -5.65
C PHE A 72 0.64 5.57 -6.24
N VAL A 73 1.89 6.02 -6.39
CA VAL A 73 2.27 7.15 -7.24
C VAL A 73 3.07 6.62 -8.43
N LEU A 74 2.55 6.83 -9.64
CA LEU A 74 3.23 6.47 -10.88
C LEU A 74 4.16 7.61 -11.32
N GLN A 75 5.46 7.45 -11.08
CA GLN A 75 6.44 8.54 -11.14
C GLN A 75 6.50 9.28 -12.48
N ARG A 76 6.32 8.59 -13.61
CA ARG A 76 6.40 9.23 -14.95
C ARG A 76 5.36 10.32 -15.17
N LYS A 77 4.21 10.26 -14.47
CA LYS A 77 3.09 11.20 -14.65
C LYS A 77 2.57 11.80 -13.35
N ALA A 78 3.20 11.44 -12.22
CA ALA A 78 2.69 11.72 -10.88
C ALA A 78 1.21 11.33 -10.72
N TRP A 79 0.81 10.20 -11.32
CA TRP A 79 -0.56 9.71 -11.20
C TRP A 79 -0.74 8.97 -9.90
N LEU A 80 -1.69 9.45 -9.09
CA LEU A 80 -2.20 8.70 -7.95
C LEU A 80 -3.18 7.66 -8.46
N CYS A 81 -2.96 6.40 -8.12
CA CYS A 81 -3.92 5.35 -8.33
C CYS A 81 -3.99 4.46 -7.10
N SER A 82 -5.06 3.69 -7.02
CA SER A 82 -5.27 2.73 -5.94
C SER A 82 -5.74 1.42 -6.51
N VAL A 83 -5.52 0.35 -5.77
CA VAL A 83 -6.11 -0.95 -6.06
C VAL A 83 -6.69 -1.53 -4.80
N GLU A 84 -7.72 -2.35 -4.96
CA GLU A 84 -8.42 -3.01 -3.86
C GLU A 84 -8.70 -4.46 -4.22
N MET A 85 -8.58 -5.33 -3.23
CA MET A 85 -8.84 -6.75 -3.39
C MET A 85 -9.31 -7.36 -2.07
N PRO A 86 -10.16 -8.40 -2.11
CA PRO A 86 -10.44 -9.19 -0.92
C PRO A 86 -9.19 -9.96 -0.51
N VAL A 87 -8.96 -10.05 0.80
CA VAL A 87 -7.86 -10.79 1.41
C VAL A 87 -8.34 -11.46 2.70
N THR A 88 -7.56 -12.41 3.20
CA THR A 88 -7.82 -13.08 4.48
C THR A 88 -6.53 -13.19 5.28
N GLU A 89 -6.62 -13.59 6.55
CA GLU A 89 -5.46 -13.79 7.43
C GLU A 89 -4.41 -14.75 6.84
N VAL A 90 -4.80 -15.70 5.98
CA VAL A 90 -3.84 -16.62 5.35
C VAL A 90 -2.89 -15.91 4.38
N ASP A 91 -3.31 -14.77 3.84
CA ASP A 91 -2.52 -13.95 2.91
C ASP A 91 -1.50 -13.05 3.66
N GLU A 92 -1.67 -12.87 4.98
CA GLU A 92 -0.94 -11.86 5.76
C GLU A 92 0.57 -11.98 5.62
N SER A 93 1.10 -13.19 5.73
CA SER A 93 2.54 -13.42 5.63
C SER A 93 3.12 -13.00 4.27
N ALA A 94 2.40 -13.27 3.18
CA ALA A 94 2.82 -12.92 1.83
C ALA A 94 2.70 -11.42 1.56
N ILE A 95 1.61 -10.80 2.01
CA ILE A 95 1.38 -9.36 1.94
C ILE A 95 2.47 -8.62 2.74
N HIS A 96 2.73 -9.05 3.97
CA HIS A 96 3.74 -8.44 4.83
C HIS A 96 5.14 -8.48 4.18
N ALA A 97 5.53 -9.62 3.61
CA ALA A 97 6.81 -9.75 2.91
C ALA A 97 6.93 -8.73 1.76
N TRP A 98 5.90 -8.64 0.91
CA TRP A 98 5.86 -7.72 -0.22
C TRP A 98 5.83 -6.24 0.20
N LEU A 99 5.05 -5.90 1.23
CA LEU A 99 5.01 -4.55 1.80
C LEU A 99 6.37 -4.14 2.40
N THR A 100 7.07 -5.09 3.02
CA THR A 100 8.42 -4.84 3.55
C THR A 100 9.39 -4.44 2.45
N GLU A 101 9.35 -5.11 1.29
CA GLU A 101 10.13 -4.71 0.12
C GLU A 101 9.74 -3.30 -0.37
N CYS A 102 8.44 -3.02 -0.52
CA CYS A 102 7.96 -1.71 -0.96
C CYS A 102 8.39 -0.58 -0.02
N ALA A 103 8.39 -0.84 1.29
CA ALA A 103 8.75 0.14 2.29
C ALA A 103 10.24 0.54 2.23
N GLN A 104 11.12 -0.29 1.66
CA GLN A 104 12.55 0.02 1.56
C GLN A 104 12.80 1.25 0.69
N THR A 105 12.15 1.36 -0.47
CA THR A 105 12.25 2.54 -1.35
C THR A 105 11.76 3.81 -0.66
N MET A 106 10.61 3.75 0.01
CA MET A 106 10.07 4.88 0.76
C MET A 106 11.01 5.30 1.90
N ARG A 107 11.53 4.35 2.68
CA ARG A 107 12.48 4.63 3.75
C ARG A 107 13.73 5.31 3.20
N ALA A 108 14.38 4.73 2.20
CA ALA A 108 15.60 5.27 1.60
C ALA A 108 15.41 6.70 1.05
N THR A 109 14.20 7.05 0.61
CA THR A 109 13.88 8.40 0.14
C THR A 109 13.98 9.46 1.24
N TRP A 110 13.56 9.12 2.47
CA TRP A 110 13.48 10.08 3.58
C TRP A 110 14.60 9.94 4.61
N GLU A 111 15.21 8.76 4.71
CA GLU A 111 16.27 8.41 5.67
C GLU A 111 17.41 9.44 5.73
N PRO A 112 17.94 10.00 4.62
CA PRO A 112 19.02 10.99 4.69
C PRO A 112 18.67 12.26 5.49
N LEU A 113 17.40 12.64 5.56
CA LEU A 113 16.95 13.79 6.34
C LEU A 113 16.63 13.39 7.79
N LEU A 114 16.12 12.18 7.99
CA LEU A 114 15.71 11.70 9.31
C LEU A 114 16.93 11.29 10.16
N ASP A 115 17.96 10.71 9.55
CA ASP A 115 19.20 10.37 10.22
C ASP A 115 20.06 11.61 10.53
N ALA A 116 20.02 12.62 9.65
CA ALA A 116 20.69 13.91 9.90
C ALA A 116 20.10 14.69 11.08
N LEU A 117 18.90 14.33 11.56
CA LEU A 117 18.23 14.93 12.70
C LEU A 117 18.53 14.22 14.02
N GLN A 118 19.24 13.08 14.01
CA GLN A 118 19.77 12.49 15.25
C GLN A 118 21.00 13.29 15.70
N PRO A 119 21.01 13.86 16.93
CA PRO A 119 22.24 14.42 17.47
C PRO A 119 23.32 13.34 17.49
N ALA A 120 24.55 13.71 17.11
CA ALA A 120 25.70 12.81 17.23
C ALA A 120 25.73 12.21 18.65
N ALA A 121 25.67 10.88 18.73
CA ALA A 121 25.76 10.12 19.97
C ALA A 121 27.12 10.31 20.66
#